data_AF-A0A2R7TAY6-F1
#
_entry.id   AF-A0A2R7TAY6-F1
#
_cell.length_a   1.000
_cell.length_b   1.000
_cell.length_c   1.000
_cell.angle_alpha   90.00
_cell.angle_beta   90.00
_cell.angle_gamma   90.00
#
_symmetry.space_group_name_H-M   'P 1'
#
loop_
_entity.id
_entity.type
_entity.pdbx_description
1 polymer ?
#
loop_
_entity_poly.entity_id
_entity_poly.type
_entity_poly.pdbx_seq_one_letter_code
_entity_poly.pdbx_strand_id
1 'polypeptide(L)'
;SSADVSAELVEKERRIATEKAAESGKPADIVAKMVEGSVQKFLKEVSLLDQVFVKAADGKQTVAGMLKDKATTVKGFTLYVVGEGIEKKVDDFAAEVAAQVAAAKGQ
;
A
#
# COMPACT_ATOMS: atom_id res chain seq x y z
N SER A 1 3.99 -6.87 12.29
CA SER A 1 3.37 -5.92 13.24
C SER A 1 3.86 -4.52 12.90
N SER A 2 3.24 -3.45 13.40
CA SER A 2 3.72 -2.08 13.18
C SER A 2 5.15 -1.86 13.73
N ALA A 3 5.58 -2.63 14.73
CA ALA A 3 6.95 -2.61 15.25
C ALA A 3 7.99 -3.23 14.28
N ASP A 4 7.55 -4.02 13.30
CA ASP A 4 8.45 -4.64 12.30
C ASP A 4 8.70 -3.74 11.09
N VAL A 5 8.04 -2.56 11.04
CA VAL A 5 8.26 -1.57 9.97
C VAL A 5 9.55 -0.82 10.27
N SER A 6 10.46 -0.76 9.29
CA SER A 6 11.76 -0.10 9.45
C SER A 6 11.59 1.38 9.82
N ALA A 7 12.40 1.87 10.77
CA ALA A 7 12.38 3.27 11.18
C ALA A 7 12.61 4.25 10.01
N GLU A 8 13.42 3.87 9.02
CA GLU A 8 13.66 4.68 7.83
C GLU A 8 12.37 4.92 7.02
N LEU A 9 11.56 3.89 6.81
CA LEU A 9 10.26 4.02 6.14
C LEU A 9 9.29 4.89 6.94
N VAL A 10 9.27 4.74 8.26
CA VAL A 10 8.41 5.56 9.14
C VAL A 10 8.81 7.03 9.07
N GLU A 11 10.10 7.33 9.13
CA GLU A 11 10.60 8.71 9.02
C GLU A 11 10.40 9.30 7.62
N LYS A 12 10.56 8.48 6.57
CA LYS A 12 10.23 8.89 5.20
C LYS A 12 8.75 9.28 5.08
N GLU A 13 7.85 8.46 5.61
CA GLU A 13 6.42 8.75 5.59
C GLU A 13 6.07 9.98 6.45
N ARG A 14 6.71 10.11 7.62
CA ARG A 14 6.57 11.30 8.48
C ARG A 14 7.00 12.57 7.74
N ARG A 15 8.08 12.52 6.98
CA ARG A 15 8.55 13.66 6.16
C ARG A 15 7.53 14.01 5.09
N ILE A 16 7.04 13.03 4.33
CA ILE A 16 6.02 13.22 3.30
C ILE A 16 4.73 13.82 3.90
N ALA A 17 4.30 13.31 5.06
CA ALA A 17 3.13 13.82 5.76
C ALA A 17 3.34 15.26 6.27
N THR A 18 4.55 15.59 6.74
CA THR A 18 4.90 16.95 7.18
C THR A 18 4.87 17.92 6.00
N GLU A 19 5.47 17.55 4.87
CA GLU A 19 5.45 18.36 3.64
C GLU A 19 4.00 18.65 3.19
N LYS A 20 3.15 17.61 3.14
CA LYS A 20 1.72 17.77 2.82
C LYS A 20 0.97 18.65 3.83
N ALA A 21 1.30 18.55 5.11
CA ALA A 21 0.61 19.29 6.16
C ALA A 21 1.08 20.75 6.25
N ALA A 22 2.32 21.06 5.86
CA ALA A 22 2.84 22.41 5.80
C ALA A 22 2.09 23.29 4.77
N GLU A 23 1.62 22.69 3.68
CA GLU A 23 0.81 23.36 2.66
C GLU A 23 -0.62 23.70 3.13
N SER A 24 -1.06 23.18 4.29
CA SER A 24 -2.45 23.31 4.74
C SER A 24 -2.80 24.64 5.39
N GLY A 25 -1.81 25.48 5.73
CA GLY A 25 -2.02 26.78 6.38
C GLY A 25 -2.61 26.71 7.80
N LYS A 26 -2.67 25.52 8.41
CA LYS A 26 -3.25 25.30 9.74
C LYS A 26 -2.24 25.59 10.86
N PRO A 27 -2.72 25.83 12.10
CA PRO A 27 -1.86 25.95 13.28
C PRO A 27 -0.93 24.74 13.50
N ALA A 28 0.25 24.97 14.06
CA ALA A 28 1.31 23.97 14.19
C ALA A 28 0.91 22.73 15.01
N ASP A 29 0.04 22.90 16.00
CA ASP A 29 -0.52 21.82 16.82
C ASP A 29 -1.46 20.90 16.01
N ILE A 30 -2.23 21.47 15.07
CA ILE A 30 -3.08 20.72 14.17
C ILE A 30 -2.25 20.01 13.10
N VAL A 31 -1.23 20.68 12.57
CA VAL A 31 -0.27 20.09 11.61
C VAL A 31 0.41 18.87 12.24
N ALA A 32 0.90 18.97 13.48
CA ALA A 32 1.52 17.85 14.18
C ALA A 32 0.57 16.65 14.32
N LYS A 33 -0.69 16.90 14.73
CA LYS A 33 -1.72 15.85 14.82
C LYS A 33 -2.06 15.23 13.47
N MET A 34 -2.05 16.02 12.39
CA MET A 34 -2.25 15.52 11.03
C MET A 34 -1.12 14.58 10.59
N VAL A 35 0.13 14.97 10.85
CA VAL A 35 1.30 14.14 10.56
C VAL A 35 1.24 12.83 11.33
N GLU A 36 1.00 12.89 12.63
CA GLU A 36 0.89 11.70 13.47
C GLU A 36 -0.25 10.78 13.01
N GLY A 37 -1.44 11.33 12.73
CA GLY A 37 -2.55 10.56 12.19
C GLY A 37 -2.24 9.89 10.85
N SER A 38 -1.47 10.55 9.98
CA SER A 38 -1.03 10.00 8.69
C SER A 38 -0.06 8.84 8.87
N VAL A 39 0.95 8.99 9.75
CA VAL A 39 1.90 7.92 10.07
C VAL A 39 1.19 6.73 10.71
N GLN A 40 0.25 6.97 11.64
CA GLN A 40 -0.55 5.91 12.25
C GLN A 40 -1.43 5.19 11.22
N LYS A 41 -2.00 5.92 10.26
CA LYS A 41 -2.76 5.32 9.16
C LYS A 41 -1.85 4.42 8.31
N PHE A 42 -0.68 4.91 7.92
CA PHE A 42 0.29 4.14 7.16
C PHE A 42 0.66 2.83 7.87
N LEU A 43 0.99 2.89 9.16
CA LEU A 43 1.33 1.71 9.95
C LEU A 43 0.19 0.67 9.99
N LYS A 44 -1.06 1.12 10.06
CA LYS A 44 -2.25 0.24 10.00
C LYS A 44 -2.43 -0.41 8.63
N GLU A 45 -2.06 0.27 7.55
CA GLU A 45 -2.19 -0.25 6.18
C GLU A 45 -1.09 -1.24 5.84
N VAL A 46 0.15 -1.01 6.30
CA VAL A 46 1.31 -1.86 5.93
C VAL A 46 1.58 -3.01 6.89
N SER A 47 0.92 -3.07 8.04
CA SER A 47 1.17 -4.12 9.03
C SER A 47 -0.02 -5.07 9.21
N LEU A 48 0.21 -6.36 8.98
CA LEU A 48 -0.82 -7.40 8.99
C LEU A 48 -1.70 -7.38 10.24
N LEU A 49 -1.10 -7.19 11.42
CA LEU A 49 -1.80 -7.28 12.70
C LEU A 49 -2.81 -6.14 12.90
N ASP A 50 -2.51 -4.97 12.36
CA ASP A 50 -3.32 -3.76 12.53
C ASP A 50 -4.40 -3.61 11.44
N GLN A 51 -4.34 -4.43 10.38
CA GLN A 51 -5.35 -4.47 9.32
C GLN A 51 -6.68 -5.05 9.82
N VAL A 52 -7.78 -4.56 9.24
CA VAL A 52 -9.12 -5.15 9.42
C VAL A 52 -9.13 -6.54 8.79
N PHE A 53 -9.62 -7.52 9.53
CA PHE A 53 -9.76 -8.87 9.04
C PHE A 53 -10.84 -8.93 7.95
N VAL A 54 -10.48 -9.39 6.75
CA VAL A 54 -11.36 -9.39 5.56
C VAL A 54 -12.64 -10.20 5.73
N LYS A 55 -12.73 -11.09 6.72
CA LYS A 55 -13.94 -11.86 7.05
C LYS A 55 -14.58 -11.44 8.38
N ALA A 56 -14.24 -10.27 8.92
CA ALA A 56 -14.85 -9.75 10.12
C ALA A 56 -16.36 -9.52 9.88
N ALA A 57 -17.20 -10.15 10.71
CA ALA A 57 -18.66 -10.04 10.57
C ALA A 57 -19.17 -8.60 10.78
N ASP A 58 -18.46 -7.81 11.58
CA ASP A 58 -18.76 -6.41 11.88
C ASP A 58 -17.96 -5.43 11.02
N GLY A 59 -17.07 -5.93 10.16
CA GLY A 59 -16.15 -5.12 9.36
C GLY A 59 -15.14 -4.29 10.18
N LYS A 60 -14.95 -4.60 11.46
CA LYS A 60 -14.12 -3.81 12.39
C LYS A 60 -13.04 -4.62 13.09
N GLN A 61 -13.26 -5.91 13.29
CA GLN A 61 -12.27 -6.78 13.95
C GLN A 61 -10.96 -6.78 13.17
N THR A 62 -9.84 -6.48 13.84
CA THR A 62 -8.50 -6.56 13.23
C THR A 62 -7.98 -7.99 13.22
N VAL A 63 -6.96 -8.26 12.41
CA VAL A 63 -6.28 -9.57 12.42
C VAL A 63 -5.71 -9.87 13.80
N ALA A 64 -5.11 -8.89 14.49
CA ALA A 64 -4.66 -9.06 15.87
C ALA A 64 -5.80 -9.44 16.83
N GLY A 65 -6.96 -8.79 16.71
CA GLY A 65 -8.13 -9.11 17.52
C GLY A 65 -8.58 -10.55 17.31
N MET A 66 -8.72 -10.96 16.05
CA MET A 66 -9.12 -12.33 15.68
C MET A 66 -8.12 -13.38 16.20
N LEU A 67 -6.81 -13.10 16.14
CA LEU A 67 -5.77 -13.99 16.65
C LEU A 67 -5.82 -14.12 18.18
N LYS A 68 -6.08 -13.02 18.90
CA LYS A 68 -6.25 -13.01 20.36
C LYS A 68 -7.45 -13.87 20.78
N ASP A 69 -8.58 -13.72 20.10
CA ASP A 69 -9.80 -14.49 20.38
C ASP A 69 -9.58 -16.01 20.21
N LYS A 70 -8.63 -16.39 19.35
CA LYS A 70 -8.23 -17.79 19.12
C LYS A 70 -6.98 -18.23 19.90
N ALA A 71 -6.46 -17.38 20.79
CA ALA A 71 -5.24 -17.62 21.56
C ALA A 71 -4.06 -18.10 20.69
N THR A 72 -3.86 -17.49 19.52
CA THR A 72 -2.84 -17.89 18.55
C THR A 72 -2.05 -16.71 18.02
N THR A 73 -0.94 -16.98 17.33
CA THR A 73 -0.01 -15.97 16.79
C THR A 73 0.46 -16.34 15.38
N VAL A 74 0.83 -15.33 14.61
CA VAL A 74 1.44 -15.50 13.27
C VAL A 74 2.95 -15.34 13.39
N LYS A 75 3.70 -16.33 12.91
CA LYS A 75 5.18 -16.27 12.90
C LYS A 75 5.76 -15.55 11.69
N GLY A 76 5.08 -15.64 10.54
CA GLY A 76 5.52 -15.05 9.28
C GLY A 76 4.58 -15.44 8.15
N PHE A 77 4.66 -14.70 7.05
CA PHE A 77 3.95 -15.00 5.81
C PHE A 77 4.78 -14.52 4.62
N THR A 78 4.50 -15.08 3.44
CA THR A 78 5.06 -14.61 2.17
C THR A 78 3.92 -14.57 1.16
N LEU A 79 3.78 -13.45 0.46
CA LEU A 79 2.82 -13.27 -0.61
C LEU A 79 3.58 -13.25 -1.93
N TYR A 80 3.20 -14.10 -2.87
CA TYR A 80 3.71 -14.07 -4.23
C TYR A 80 2.61 -13.57 -5.15
N VAL A 81 2.92 -12.55 -5.96
CA VAL A 81 1.99 -12.02 -6.96
C VAL A 81 2.58 -12.21 -8.34
N VAL A 82 1.81 -12.82 -9.24
CA VAL A 82 2.26 -13.07 -10.62
C VAL A 82 2.48 -11.73 -11.32
N GLY A 83 3.68 -11.53 -11.87
CA GLY A 83 4.06 -10.30 -12.55
C GLY A 83 4.52 -9.16 -11.63
N GLU A 84 4.67 -9.39 -10.33
CA GLU A 84 5.25 -8.40 -9.42
C GLU A 84 6.66 -8.01 -9.88
N GLY A 85 6.90 -6.70 -10.03
CA GLY A 85 8.18 -6.17 -10.51
C GLY A 85 8.45 -6.34 -12.01
N ILE A 86 7.54 -6.94 -12.78
CA ILE A 86 7.67 -7.06 -14.24
C ILE A 86 6.96 -5.88 -14.90
N GLU A 87 7.68 -5.13 -15.74
CA GLU A 87 7.07 -4.10 -16.58
C GLU A 87 6.10 -4.77 -17.56
N LYS A 88 4.81 -4.47 -17.40
CA LYS A 88 3.78 -4.95 -18.32
C LYS A 88 3.94 -4.20 -19.62
N LYS A 89 4.43 -4.88 -20.66
CA LYS A 89 4.40 -4.37 -22.03
C LYS A 89 2.95 -4.07 -22.40
N VAL A 90 2.71 -2.84 -22.84
CA VAL A 90 1.44 -2.41 -23.40
C VAL A 90 1.62 -2.43 -24.91
N ASP A 91 1.21 -3.53 -25.52
CA ASP A 91 1.27 -3.69 -26.97
C ASP A 91 -0.04 -3.17 -27.59
N ASP A 92 0.07 -2.34 -28.62
CA ASP A 92 -1.07 -1.86 -29.41
C ASP A 92 -1.30 -2.81 -30.59
N PHE A 93 -2.22 -3.75 -30.39
CA PHE A 93 -2.59 -4.73 -31.40
C PHE A 93 -3.05 -4.08 -32.71
N ALA A 94 -3.70 -2.92 -32.67
CA ALA A 94 -4.14 -2.24 -33.89
C ALA A 94 -2.94 -1.68 -34.67
N ALA A 95 -1.95 -1.12 -33.98
CA ALA A 95 -0.71 -0.67 -34.59
C ALA A 95 0.10 -1.84 -35.18
N GLU A 96 0.18 -2.98 -34.49
CA GLU A 96 0.84 -4.19 -34.98
C GLU A 96 0.17 -4.76 -36.24
N VAL A 97 -1.16 -4.85 -36.24
CA VAL A 97 -1.93 -5.31 -37.41
C VAL A 97 -1.78 -4.33 -38.58
N ALA A 98 -1.83 -3.03 -38.33
CA ALA A 98 -1.62 -2.02 -39.36
C ALA A 98 -0.22 -2.12 -39.98
N ALA A 99 0.81 -2.33 -39.15
CA ALA A 99 2.19 -2.50 -39.62
C ALA A 99 2.35 -3.76 -40.49
N GLN A 100 1.74 -4.89 -40.10
CA GLN A 100 1.78 -6.12 -40.91
C GLN A 100 1.09 -5.97 -42.26
N VAL A 101 -0.08 -5.31 -42.30
CA VAL A 101 -0.82 -5.06 -43.54
C VAL A 101 -0.07 -4.09 -44.46
N ALA A 102 0.59 -3.07 -43.90
CA ALA A 102 1.42 -2.14 -44.65
C ALA A 102 2.66 -2.84 -45.25
N ALA A 103 3.35 -3.68 -44.46
CA ALA A 103 4.51 -4.44 -44.92
C ALA A 103 4.14 -5.43 -46.05
N ALA A 104 2.98 -6.07 -45.97
CA ALA A 104 2.50 -7.01 -46.98
C ALA A 104 2.06 -6.34 -48.31
N LYS A 105 1.72 -5.04 -48.30
CA LYS A 105 1.34 -4.27 -49.50
C LYS A 105 2.54 -3.59 -50.18
N GLY A 106 3.70 -3.59 -49.55
CA GLY A 106 4.94 -3.00 -50.08
C GLY A 106 5.87 -3.99 -50.80
N GLN A 107 5.48 -5.27 -50.88
CA GLN A 107 6.08 -6.30 -51.75
C GLN A 107 5.20 -6.52 -52.98
#